data_AF-K1SK64-F1
#
_entry.id   AF-K1SK64-F1
#
_cell.length_a   1.000
_cell.length_b   1.000
_cell.length_c   1.000
_cell.angle_alpha   90.00
_cell.angle_beta   90.00
_cell.angle_gamma   90.00
#
_symmetry.space_group_name_H-M   'P 1'
#
loop_
_entity.id
_entity.type
_entity.pdbx_description
1 polymer ?
#
loop_
_entity_poly.entity_id
_entity_poly.type
_entity_poly.pdbx_seq_one_letter_code
_entity_poly.pdbx_strand_id
1 'polypeptide(L)'
;MASEFSREFFSANRIVKADLHCARQPREQDLDKIKAELKSLYDATEVLLDVSVDESLLSGYVLQVGDRVFDNSGRHALDQMTGDKPDLATLKTRVEDYKPAANTAEGGTVVSAADGIVTVEGMDRAVYGEIVTFENGAKGMVESVEPSHLGIMLFDGAESVGVGTLVTRTGKRAGIPVGEAFLGRVINPLGEPIDGKGAIEAVGYNPIEKQAPGIL
;
A
#
# COMPACT_ATOMS: atom_id res chain seq x y z
N MET A 1 9.03 8.07 -53.17
CA MET A 1 8.04 8.64 -54.13
C MET A 1 6.60 8.22 -53.83
N ALA A 2 6.28 6.97 -53.43
CA ALA A 2 4.89 6.57 -53.12
C ALA A 2 4.35 7.03 -51.74
N SER A 3 5.23 7.37 -50.78
CA SER A 3 4.87 7.72 -49.39
C SER A 3 4.58 9.21 -49.16
N GLU A 4 5.13 10.10 -49.97
CA GLU A 4 4.90 11.56 -49.86
C GLU A 4 3.56 11.95 -50.50
N PHE A 5 3.23 11.37 -51.65
CA PHE A 5 1.96 11.62 -52.34
C PHE A 5 0.73 11.19 -51.52
N SER A 6 0.87 10.11 -50.74
CA SER A 6 -0.20 9.63 -49.86
C SER A 6 -0.42 10.57 -48.67
N ARG A 7 0.63 11.06 -48.00
CA ARG A 7 0.51 12.01 -46.89
C ARG A 7 -0.14 13.33 -47.29
N GLU A 8 0.22 13.90 -48.44
CA GLU A 8 -0.38 15.15 -48.93
C GLU A 8 -1.87 14.97 -49.27
N PHE A 9 -2.25 13.85 -49.91
CA PHE A 9 -3.64 13.55 -50.27
C PHE A 9 -4.56 13.36 -49.04
N PHE A 10 -4.07 12.69 -47.99
CA PHE A 10 -4.84 12.48 -46.77
C PHE A 10 -5.05 13.78 -45.97
N SER A 11 -4.08 14.71 -46.00
CA SER A 11 -4.19 16.02 -45.37
C SER A 11 -5.20 16.94 -46.08
N ALA A 12 -5.24 16.91 -47.42
CA ALA A 12 -6.14 17.74 -48.23
C ALA A 12 -7.62 17.30 -48.13
N ASN A 13 -7.88 16.01 -47.85
CA ASN A 13 -9.24 15.44 -47.75
C ASN A 13 -9.73 15.20 -46.31
N ARG A 14 -8.96 15.58 -45.27
CA ARG A 14 -9.26 15.32 -43.84
C ARG A 14 -9.57 13.83 -43.59
N ILE A 15 -8.71 12.94 -44.08
CA ILE A 15 -8.86 11.49 -43.89
C ILE A 15 -8.00 11.06 -42.70
N VAL A 16 -8.59 10.38 -41.74
CA VAL A 16 -7.89 9.89 -40.53
C VAL A 16 -7.68 8.40 -40.64
N LYS A 17 -6.43 7.95 -40.47
CA LYS A 17 -6.08 6.55 -40.32
C LYS A 17 -6.00 6.21 -38.84
N ALA A 18 -6.68 5.13 -38.43
CA ALA A 18 -6.66 4.64 -37.07
C ALA A 18 -6.45 3.13 -37.05
N ASP A 19 -5.61 2.66 -36.15
CA ASP A 19 -5.35 1.24 -35.91
C ASP A 19 -6.10 0.83 -34.64
N LEU A 20 -6.94 -0.20 -34.75
CA LEU A 20 -7.79 -0.69 -33.67
C LEU A 20 -7.43 -2.14 -33.36
N HIS A 21 -6.90 -2.34 -32.16
CA HIS A 21 -6.60 -3.66 -31.61
C HIS A 21 -7.73 -4.06 -30.67
N CYS A 22 -8.42 -5.17 -30.94
CA CYS A 22 -9.53 -5.65 -30.13
C CYS A 22 -9.27 -7.07 -29.58
N ALA A 23 -9.75 -7.32 -28.36
CA ALA A 23 -9.68 -8.65 -27.74
C ALA A 23 -10.48 -9.74 -28.50
N ARG A 24 -11.52 -9.34 -29.22
CA ARG A 24 -12.38 -10.19 -30.05
C ARG A 24 -12.80 -9.43 -31.28
N GLN A 25 -13.26 -10.14 -32.31
CA GLN A 25 -13.78 -9.50 -33.51
C GLN A 25 -14.97 -8.58 -33.15
N PRO A 26 -14.84 -7.25 -33.37
CA PRO A 26 -15.86 -6.30 -32.99
C PRO A 26 -17.09 -6.44 -33.90
N ARG A 27 -18.28 -6.16 -33.35
CA ARG A 27 -19.53 -6.15 -34.13
C ARG A 27 -19.56 -4.91 -35.02
N GLU A 28 -20.26 -4.98 -36.14
CA GLU A 28 -20.39 -3.85 -37.09
C GLU A 28 -20.91 -2.57 -36.41
N GLN A 29 -21.89 -2.68 -35.52
CA GLN A 29 -22.41 -1.53 -34.75
C GLN A 29 -21.36 -0.85 -33.86
N ASP A 30 -20.40 -1.61 -33.34
CA ASP A 30 -19.34 -1.09 -32.49
C ASP A 30 -18.27 -0.36 -33.34
N LEU A 31 -17.97 -0.89 -34.53
CA LEU A 31 -17.10 -0.24 -35.52
C LEU A 31 -17.68 1.08 -36.04
N ASP A 32 -18.98 1.13 -36.29
CA ASP A 32 -19.66 2.34 -36.76
C ASP A 32 -19.64 3.46 -35.72
N LYS A 33 -19.80 3.11 -34.44
CA LYS A 33 -19.68 4.08 -33.34
C LYS A 33 -18.27 4.66 -33.23
N ILE A 34 -17.24 3.81 -33.26
CA ILE A 34 -15.84 4.26 -33.19
C ILE A 34 -15.50 5.15 -34.39
N LYS A 35 -15.97 4.80 -35.60
CA LYS A 35 -15.83 5.65 -36.79
C LYS A 35 -16.52 7.01 -36.61
N ALA A 36 -17.73 7.05 -36.07
CA ALA A 36 -18.48 8.29 -35.84
C ALA A 36 -17.78 9.18 -34.79
N GLU A 37 -17.29 8.59 -33.70
CA GLU A 37 -16.52 9.32 -32.68
C GLU A 37 -15.22 9.89 -33.26
N LEU A 38 -14.48 9.11 -34.05
CA LEU A 38 -13.27 9.59 -34.70
C LEU A 38 -13.53 10.70 -35.73
N LYS A 39 -14.62 10.61 -36.50
CA LYS A 39 -15.05 11.69 -37.40
C LYS A 39 -15.31 12.98 -36.64
N SER A 40 -16.02 12.90 -35.51
CA SER A 40 -16.33 14.06 -34.69
C SER A 40 -15.08 14.62 -33.99
N LEU A 41 -14.18 13.77 -33.51
CA LEU A 41 -13.04 14.18 -32.68
C LEU A 41 -11.92 14.82 -33.50
N TYR A 42 -11.78 14.43 -34.77
CA TYR A 42 -10.75 14.92 -35.69
C TYR A 42 -11.30 15.73 -36.88
N ASP A 43 -12.60 16.06 -36.89
CA ASP A 43 -13.28 16.75 -38.01
C ASP A 43 -12.99 16.09 -39.38
N ALA A 44 -13.01 14.75 -39.39
CA ALA A 44 -12.59 13.95 -40.53
C ALA A 44 -13.73 13.69 -41.51
N THR A 45 -13.45 13.82 -42.81
CA THR A 45 -14.42 13.46 -43.87
C THR A 45 -14.58 11.93 -43.94
N GLU A 46 -13.47 11.21 -43.78
CA GLU A 46 -13.41 9.75 -43.86
C GLU A 46 -12.43 9.19 -42.82
N VAL A 47 -12.76 8.02 -42.27
CA VAL A 47 -11.94 7.31 -41.27
C VAL A 47 -11.64 5.92 -41.81
N LEU A 48 -10.36 5.65 -42.01
CA LEU A 48 -9.85 4.33 -42.37
C LEU A 48 -9.42 3.63 -41.09
N LEU A 49 -10.11 2.53 -40.78
CA LEU A 49 -9.91 1.76 -39.55
C LEU A 49 -9.28 0.42 -39.92
N ASP A 50 -8.03 0.22 -39.52
CA ASP A 50 -7.35 -1.07 -39.60
C ASP A 50 -7.66 -1.85 -38.33
N VAL A 51 -8.38 -2.97 -38.45
CA VAL A 51 -8.87 -3.74 -37.31
C VAL A 51 -8.08 -5.02 -37.22
N SER A 52 -7.42 -5.22 -36.08
CA SER A 52 -6.72 -6.46 -35.76
C SER A 52 -7.22 -7.04 -34.44
N VAL A 53 -7.21 -8.37 -34.36
CA VAL A 53 -7.54 -9.08 -33.13
C VAL A 53 -6.23 -9.34 -32.39
N ASP A 54 -6.13 -8.82 -31.17
CA ASP A 54 -4.99 -9.04 -30.29
C ASP A 54 -5.45 -9.90 -29.10
N GLU A 55 -5.04 -11.17 -29.11
CA GLU A 55 -5.39 -12.16 -28.08
C GLU A 55 -4.75 -11.84 -26.71
N SER A 56 -3.78 -10.92 -26.65
CA SER A 56 -3.20 -10.46 -25.38
C SER A 56 -4.14 -9.52 -24.60
N LEU A 57 -5.14 -8.94 -25.27
CA LEU A 57 -6.16 -8.12 -24.64
C LEU A 57 -7.23 -9.04 -24.00
N LEU A 58 -7.35 -9.00 -22.67
CA LEU A 58 -8.38 -9.75 -21.93
C LEU A 58 -9.81 -9.33 -22.32
N SER A 59 -10.02 -8.03 -22.52
CA SER A 59 -11.27 -7.42 -22.99
C SER A 59 -11.03 -5.99 -23.48
N GLY A 60 -12.02 -5.39 -24.15
CA GLY A 60 -11.95 -4.00 -24.62
C GLY A 60 -11.14 -3.83 -25.92
N TYR A 61 -10.65 -2.62 -26.14
CA TYR A 61 -9.88 -2.26 -27.33
C TYR A 61 -8.84 -1.17 -27.06
N VAL A 62 -7.79 -1.16 -27.87
CA VAL A 62 -6.79 -0.09 -27.93
C VAL A 62 -6.89 0.55 -29.31
N LEU A 63 -7.10 1.86 -29.33
CA LEU A 63 -7.24 2.65 -30.55
C LEU A 63 -6.06 3.61 -30.68
N GLN A 64 -5.29 3.49 -31.76
CA GLN A 64 -4.18 4.36 -32.07
C GLN A 64 -4.51 5.26 -33.27
N VAL A 65 -4.33 6.56 -33.10
CA VAL A 65 -4.50 7.57 -34.15
C VAL A 65 -3.27 8.46 -34.19
N GLY A 66 -2.40 8.24 -35.18
CA GLY A 66 -1.08 8.89 -35.23
C GLY A 66 -0.27 8.55 -33.98
N ASP A 67 0.09 9.58 -33.21
CA ASP A 67 0.87 9.45 -31.97
C ASP A 67 -0.01 9.30 -30.71
N ARG A 68 -1.34 9.32 -30.85
CA ARG A 68 -2.26 9.22 -29.71
C ARG A 68 -2.80 7.81 -29.55
N VAL A 69 -2.67 7.25 -28.35
CA VAL A 69 -3.20 5.94 -27.98
C VAL A 69 -4.35 6.13 -26.99
N PHE A 70 -5.49 5.52 -27.28
CA PHE A 70 -6.66 5.44 -26.41
C PHE A 70 -6.82 3.99 -25.96
N ASP A 71 -6.51 3.73 -24.70
CA ASP A 71 -6.58 2.39 -24.12
C ASP A 71 -7.87 2.22 -23.31
N ASN A 72 -8.85 1.56 -23.93
CA ASN A 72 -10.10 1.13 -23.30
C ASN A 72 -10.07 -0.39 -23.03
N SER A 73 -8.89 -0.97 -22.84
CA SER A 73 -8.76 -2.40 -22.53
C SER A 73 -9.18 -2.71 -21.09
N GLY A 74 -9.62 -3.95 -20.87
CA GLY A 74 -9.91 -4.45 -19.52
C GLY A 74 -8.70 -4.43 -18.59
N ARG A 75 -7.48 -4.47 -19.15
CA ARG A 75 -6.24 -4.32 -18.39
C ARG A 75 -6.11 -2.90 -17.86
N HIS A 76 -6.36 -1.89 -18.68
CA HIS A 76 -6.37 -0.50 -18.23
C HIS A 76 -7.43 -0.24 -17.15
N ALA A 77 -8.62 -0.83 -17.30
CA ALA A 77 -9.67 -0.75 -16.27
C ALA A 77 -9.27 -1.44 -14.96
N LEU A 78 -8.61 -2.61 -15.04
CA LEU A 78 -8.12 -3.33 -13.87
C LEU A 78 -7.02 -2.55 -13.15
N ASP A 79 -6.05 -2.00 -13.90
CA ASP A 79 -4.94 -1.20 -13.36
C ASP A 79 -5.45 0.06 -12.64
N GLN A 80 -6.50 0.71 -13.15
CA GLN A 80 -7.14 1.83 -12.44
C GLN A 80 -7.87 1.39 -11.16
N MET A 81 -8.40 0.17 -11.11
CA MET A 81 -9.10 -0.36 -9.93
C MET A 81 -8.15 -0.91 -8.86
N THR A 82 -6.95 -1.38 -9.24
CA THR A 82 -5.95 -1.96 -8.34
C THR A 82 -4.87 -1.00 -7.89
N GLY A 83 -4.85 0.25 -8.39
CA GLY A 83 -3.80 1.24 -8.12
C GLY A 83 -3.47 1.50 -6.64
N ASP A 84 -4.32 1.09 -5.69
CA ASP A 84 -4.11 1.25 -4.25
C ASP A 84 -4.13 -0.08 -3.45
N LYS A 85 -4.23 -1.24 -4.11
CA LYS A 85 -4.26 -2.56 -3.45
C LYS A 85 -3.00 -3.35 -3.79
N PRO A 86 -2.33 -3.98 -2.80
CA PRO A 86 -1.15 -4.79 -3.07
C PRO A 86 -1.51 -5.97 -3.99
N ASP A 87 -0.78 -6.09 -5.10
CA ASP A 87 -0.92 -7.19 -6.06
C ASP A 87 -0.65 -8.55 -5.38
N LEU A 88 -1.34 -9.59 -5.85
CA LEU A 88 -1.20 -10.97 -5.34
C LEU A 88 0.24 -11.46 -5.42
N ALA A 89 1.01 -11.00 -6.42
CA ALA A 89 2.44 -11.28 -6.52
C ALA A 89 3.20 -10.71 -5.31
N THR A 90 2.90 -9.48 -4.90
CA THR A 90 3.53 -8.82 -3.74
C THR A 90 3.20 -9.54 -2.44
N LEU A 91 1.94 -9.98 -2.27
CA LEU A 91 1.52 -10.75 -1.10
C LEU A 91 2.20 -12.12 -1.07
N LYS A 92 2.29 -12.80 -2.21
CA LYS A 92 2.95 -14.09 -2.32
C LYS A 92 4.45 -13.98 -2.00
N THR A 93 5.13 -12.98 -2.54
CA THR A 93 6.52 -12.67 -2.20
C THR A 93 6.69 -12.37 -0.71
N ARG A 94 5.80 -11.57 -0.09
CA ARG A 94 5.86 -11.32 1.36
C ARG A 94 5.70 -12.58 2.21
N VAL A 95 4.86 -13.52 1.79
CA VAL A 95 4.69 -14.81 2.48
C VAL A 95 5.89 -15.72 2.25
N GLU A 96 6.46 -15.75 1.04
CA GLU A 96 7.65 -16.54 0.71
C GLU A 96 8.92 -16.01 1.41
N ASP A 97 9.06 -14.70 1.54
CA ASP A 97 10.16 -14.04 2.25
C ASP A 97 9.97 -14.00 3.78
N TYR A 98 8.81 -14.43 4.29
CA TYR A 98 8.56 -14.51 5.72
C TYR A 98 9.40 -15.63 6.34
N LYS A 99 10.55 -15.24 6.89
CA LYS A 99 11.34 -16.11 7.76
C LYS A 99 10.88 -15.87 9.19
N PRO A 100 10.23 -16.85 9.86
CA PRO A 100 9.97 -16.72 11.29
C PRO A 100 11.33 -16.57 11.98
N ALA A 101 11.58 -15.39 12.55
CA ALA A 101 12.72 -15.21 13.41
C ALA A 101 12.49 -16.12 14.62
N ALA A 102 13.22 -17.23 14.69
CA ALA A 102 13.28 -18.08 15.87
C ALA A 102 14.09 -17.37 16.97
N ASN A 103 13.65 -16.18 17.35
CA ASN A 103 14.06 -15.59 18.60
C ASN A 103 13.20 -16.26 19.65
N THR A 104 13.82 -16.91 20.63
CA THR A 104 13.15 -17.28 21.87
C THR A 104 12.73 -15.96 22.54
N ALA A 105 11.58 -15.44 22.12
CA ALA A 105 11.02 -14.24 22.69
C ALA A 105 10.59 -14.61 24.10
N GLU A 106 11.19 -13.93 25.06
CA GLU A 106 10.87 -14.13 26.47
C GLU A 106 9.43 -13.66 26.68
N GLY A 107 8.59 -14.57 27.16
CA GLY A 107 7.18 -14.33 27.41
C GLY A 107 6.88 -14.25 28.90
N GLY A 108 5.77 -13.60 29.22
CA GLY A 108 5.21 -13.54 30.57
C GLY A 108 3.70 -13.71 30.54
N THR A 109 3.11 -13.78 31.72
CA THR A 109 1.66 -13.95 31.91
C THR A 109 1.14 -12.87 32.83
N VAL A 110 0.02 -12.25 32.47
CA VAL A 110 -0.66 -11.26 33.31
C VAL A 110 -1.26 -11.94 34.55
N VAL A 111 -0.90 -11.46 35.75
CA VAL A 111 -1.44 -11.95 37.03
C VAL A 111 -2.53 -11.03 37.59
N SER A 112 -2.50 -9.74 37.25
CA SER A 112 -3.55 -8.79 37.59
C SER A 112 -3.63 -7.67 36.57
N ALA A 113 -4.83 -7.12 36.37
CA ALA A 113 -5.09 -5.98 35.51
C ALA A 113 -6.06 -5.02 36.21
N ALA A 114 -5.71 -3.75 36.34
CA ALA A 114 -6.54 -2.72 36.93
C ALA A 114 -6.20 -1.34 36.35
N ASP A 115 -7.21 -0.58 35.93
CA ASP A 115 -7.10 0.82 35.47
C ASP A 115 -5.97 1.08 34.45
N GLY A 116 -5.76 0.14 33.52
CA GLY A 116 -4.72 0.26 32.48
C GLY A 116 -3.31 -0.08 32.94
N ILE A 117 -3.13 -0.55 34.18
CA ILE A 117 -1.88 -1.11 34.69
C ILE A 117 -2.05 -2.62 34.82
N VAL A 118 -1.08 -3.37 34.31
CA VAL A 118 -1.06 -4.82 34.42
C VAL A 118 0.22 -5.28 35.10
N THR A 119 0.07 -6.26 35.99
CA THR A 119 1.18 -6.93 36.64
C THR A 119 1.43 -8.24 35.91
N VAL A 120 2.68 -8.47 35.55
CA VAL A 120 3.09 -9.63 34.75
C VAL A 120 4.18 -10.39 35.50
N GLU A 121 4.06 -11.72 35.51
CA GLU A 121 5.15 -12.62 35.93
C GLU A 121 5.91 -13.16 34.71
N GLY A 122 7.22 -13.35 34.87
CA GLY A 122 8.14 -13.76 33.80
C GLY A 122 8.84 -12.57 33.14
N MET A 123 9.38 -12.79 31.94
CA MET A 123 10.22 -11.81 31.22
C MET A 123 11.37 -11.23 32.08
N ASP A 124 12.14 -12.10 32.73
CA ASP A 124 13.23 -11.76 33.66
C ASP A 124 14.26 -10.76 33.11
N ARG A 125 14.45 -10.71 31.79
CA ARG A 125 15.39 -9.79 31.15
C ARG A 125 14.73 -8.52 30.58
N ALA A 126 13.45 -8.27 30.83
CA ALA A 126 12.78 -7.03 30.46
C ALA A 126 13.40 -5.84 31.21
N VAL A 127 13.42 -4.68 30.57
CA VAL A 127 13.98 -3.46 31.17
C VAL A 127 12.92 -2.37 31.30
N TYR A 128 13.14 -1.44 32.25
CA TYR A 128 12.35 -0.23 32.34
C TYR A 128 12.29 0.50 30.99
N GLY A 129 11.10 0.97 30.64
CA GLY A 129 10.82 1.67 29.40
C GLY A 129 10.79 0.75 28.17
N GLU A 130 10.83 -0.58 28.32
CA GLU A 130 10.69 -1.49 27.18
C GLU A 130 9.23 -1.61 26.72
N ILE A 131 9.02 -1.63 25.40
CA ILE A 131 7.70 -1.90 24.82
C ILE A 131 7.44 -3.40 24.82
N VAL A 132 6.22 -3.77 25.20
CA VAL A 132 5.73 -5.14 25.15
C VAL A 132 4.49 -5.23 24.28
N THR A 133 4.19 -6.43 23.81
CA THR A 133 3.00 -6.71 23.01
C THR A 133 2.26 -7.89 23.63
N PHE A 134 0.97 -7.70 23.83
CA PHE A 134 0.07 -8.73 24.35
C PHE A 134 -0.47 -9.58 23.20
N GLU A 135 -0.88 -10.81 23.48
CA GLU A 135 -1.39 -11.75 22.47
C GLU A 135 -2.63 -11.22 21.71
N ASN A 136 -3.39 -10.33 22.35
CA ASN A 136 -4.55 -9.66 21.77
C ASN A 136 -4.20 -8.45 20.88
N GLY A 137 -2.90 -8.17 20.71
CA GLY A 137 -2.37 -7.06 19.91
C GLY A 137 -2.22 -5.74 20.68
N ALA A 138 -2.70 -5.66 21.92
CA ALA A 138 -2.49 -4.48 22.76
C ALA A 138 -1.00 -4.26 23.01
N LYS A 139 -0.62 -3.00 23.22
CA LYS A 139 0.76 -2.60 23.50
C LYS A 139 0.84 -1.95 24.86
N GLY A 140 2.00 -2.12 25.50
CA GLY A 140 2.29 -1.45 26.76
C GLY A 140 3.78 -1.18 26.94
N MET A 141 4.11 -0.51 28.04
CA MET A 141 5.47 -0.19 28.43
C MET A 141 5.74 -0.66 29.86
N VAL A 142 6.90 -1.27 30.08
CA VAL A 142 7.38 -1.63 31.41
C VAL A 142 7.70 -0.36 32.20
N GLU A 143 6.99 -0.16 33.30
CA GLU A 143 7.10 1.02 34.18
C GLU A 143 7.70 0.64 35.55
N SER A 144 7.48 -0.59 36.02
CA SER A 144 8.11 -1.09 37.25
C SER A 144 8.76 -2.45 37.00
N VAL A 145 9.94 -2.65 37.58
CA VAL A 145 10.69 -3.92 37.53
C VAL A 145 10.97 -4.37 38.96
N GLU A 146 10.26 -5.39 39.40
CA GLU A 146 10.43 -6.04 40.70
C GLU A 146 11.03 -7.45 40.53
N PRO A 147 11.60 -8.07 41.58
CA PRO A 147 12.30 -9.35 41.44
C PRO A 147 11.47 -10.51 40.88
N SER A 148 10.14 -10.44 40.99
CA SER A 148 9.22 -11.49 40.53
C SER A 148 8.10 -10.98 39.62
N HIS A 149 7.94 -9.67 39.49
CA HIS A 149 6.82 -9.05 38.77
C HIS A 149 7.28 -7.82 37.99
N LEU A 150 6.58 -7.55 36.91
CA LEU A 150 6.73 -6.35 36.10
C LEU A 150 5.41 -5.59 36.14
N GLY A 151 5.50 -4.28 36.41
CA GLY A 151 4.39 -3.35 36.22
C GLY A 151 4.43 -2.82 34.80
N ILE A 152 3.36 -3.03 34.04
CA ILE A 152 3.25 -2.60 32.65
C ILE A 152 2.06 -1.67 32.50
N MET A 153 2.30 -0.48 31.97
CA MET A 153 1.26 0.46 31.59
C MET A 153 0.78 0.15 30.17
N LEU A 154 -0.52 -0.03 29.99
CA LEU A 154 -1.13 -0.25 28.67
C LEU A 154 -1.31 1.08 27.93
N PHE A 155 -1.02 1.06 26.63
CA PHE A 155 -1.30 2.19 25.74
C PHE A 155 -2.72 2.12 25.15
N ASP A 156 -3.20 0.90 24.93
CA ASP A 156 -4.51 0.59 24.37
C ASP A 156 -5.02 -0.76 24.91
N GLY A 157 -6.26 -1.11 24.55
CA GLY A 157 -6.79 -2.45 24.82
C GLY A 157 -6.96 -2.81 26.29
N ALA A 158 -7.10 -1.84 27.20
CA ALA A 158 -7.25 -2.12 28.64
C ALA A 158 -8.42 -3.06 28.97
N GLU A 159 -9.50 -3.01 28.18
CA GLU A 159 -10.67 -3.89 28.37
C GLU A 159 -10.44 -5.33 27.89
N SER A 160 -9.47 -5.56 27.01
CA SER A 160 -9.19 -6.87 26.41
C SER A 160 -8.00 -7.59 27.03
N VAL A 161 -7.22 -6.92 27.89
CA VAL A 161 -6.10 -7.52 28.64
C VAL A 161 -6.59 -7.93 30.02
N GLY A 162 -6.47 -9.22 30.34
CA GLY A 162 -6.92 -9.77 31.61
C GLY A 162 -5.92 -10.76 32.20
N VAL A 163 -6.28 -11.34 33.35
CA VAL A 163 -5.47 -12.39 33.99
C VAL A 163 -5.33 -13.59 33.04
N GLY A 164 -4.11 -14.09 32.90
CA GLY A 164 -3.77 -15.19 31.99
C GLY A 164 -3.39 -14.75 30.59
N THR A 165 -3.58 -13.47 30.22
CA THR A 165 -3.15 -12.95 28.91
C THR A 165 -1.64 -13.07 28.76
N LEU A 166 -1.19 -13.64 27.64
CA LEU A 166 0.22 -13.74 27.32
C LEU A 166 0.77 -12.40 26.83
N VAL A 167 1.99 -12.11 27.26
CA VAL A 167 2.73 -10.91 26.84
C VAL A 167 4.12 -11.29 26.40
N THR A 168 4.59 -10.63 25.36
CA THR A 168 5.90 -10.86 24.76
C THR A 168 6.66 -9.55 24.69
N ARG A 169 7.93 -9.59 25.07
CA ARG A 169 8.80 -8.43 25.00
C ARG A 169 9.25 -8.12 23.56
N THR A 170 9.41 -6.84 23.24
CA THR A 170 9.87 -6.43 21.89
C THR A 170 11.38 -6.27 21.79
N GLY A 171 12.09 -6.20 22.92
CA GLY A 171 13.53 -5.88 22.99
C GLY A 171 13.84 -4.42 22.72
N LYS A 172 12.83 -3.57 22.49
CA LYS A 172 13.00 -2.16 22.13
C LYS A 172 12.49 -1.27 23.25
N ARG A 173 13.33 -0.33 23.68
CA ARG A 173 12.88 0.77 24.53
C ARG A 173 11.89 1.65 23.79
N ALA A 174 11.01 2.29 24.55
CA ALA A 174 10.02 3.22 24.06
C ALA A 174 10.69 4.30 23.21
N GLY A 175 10.15 4.45 22.02
CA GLY A 175 10.68 5.31 20.99
C GLY A 175 9.66 5.45 19.88
N ILE A 176 9.86 6.46 19.05
CA ILE A 176 8.96 6.81 17.96
C ILE A 176 9.77 6.74 16.66
N PRO A 177 9.19 6.19 15.57
CA PRO A 177 9.78 6.30 14.25
C PRO A 177 9.92 7.78 13.85
N VAL A 178 11.02 8.14 13.20
CA VAL A 178 11.33 9.51 12.78
C VAL A 178 11.76 9.58 11.33
N GLY A 179 11.54 10.75 10.70
CA GLY A 179 11.97 11.05 9.34
C GLY A 179 11.15 12.17 8.72
N GLU A 180 11.63 12.73 7.61
CA GLU A 180 10.94 13.80 6.89
C GLU A 180 9.56 13.37 6.35
N ALA A 181 9.35 12.07 6.11
CA ALA A 181 8.08 11.52 5.64
C ALA A 181 6.91 11.71 6.62
N PHE A 182 7.19 12.09 7.87
CA PHE A 182 6.16 12.41 8.87
C PHE A 182 5.61 13.84 8.72
N LEU A 183 6.27 14.72 7.96
CA LEU A 183 5.81 16.10 7.78
C LEU A 183 4.44 16.15 7.08
N GLY A 184 3.49 16.86 7.70
CA GLY A 184 2.12 17.00 7.18
C GLY A 184 1.23 15.76 7.37
N ARG A 185 1.71 14.75 8.09
CA ARG A 185 0.93 13.58 8.50
C ARG A 185 0.30 13.80 9.88
N VAL A 186 -0.75 13.03 10.17
CA VAL A 186 -1.31 12.93 11.53
C VAL A 186 -1.01 11.54 12.06
N ILE A 187 -0.33 11.49 13.22
CA ILE A 187 0.12 10.25 13.87
C ILE A 187 -0.41 10.16 15.30
N ASN A 188 -0.50 8.94 15.81
CA ASN A 188 -0.74 8.68 17.23
C ASN A 188 0.56 8.81 18.06
N PRO A 189 0.50 8.75 19.41
CA PRO A 189 1.68 8.84 20.27
C PRO A 189 2.73 7.72 20.07
N LEU A 190 2.38 6.62 19.41
CA LEU A 190 3.29 5.53 19.07
C LEU A 190 3.95 5.69 17.69
N GLY A 191 3.62 6.77 16.97
CA GLY A 191 4.15 7.07 15.64
C GLY A 191 3.41 6.36 14.49
N GLU A 192 2.22 5.80 14.74
CA GLU A 192 1.41 5.16 13.72
C GLU A 192 0.50 6.19 13.03
N PRO A 193 0.37 6.16 11.69
CA PRO A 193 -0.48 7.10 10.96
C PRO A 193 -1.97 6.86 11.22
N ILE A 194 -2.68 7.93 11.54
CA ILE A 194 -4.15 7.93 11.78
C ILE A 194 -4.91 8.79 10.77
N ASP A 195 -4.22 9.35 9.77
CA ASP A 195 -4.81 10.18 8.72
C ASP A 195 -5.35 9.40 7.51
N GLY A 196 -5.25 8.07 7.51
CA GLY A 196 -5.74 7.21 6.43
C GLY A 196 -4.92 7.28 5.12
N LYS A 197 -3.78 7.98 5.09
CA LYS A 197 -2.94 8.15 3.88
C LYS A 197 -1.91 7.03 3.69
N GLY A 198 -2.16 5.85 4.27
CA GLY A 198 -1.24 4.71 4.23
C GLY A 198 -0.06 4.81 5.21
N ALA A 199 0.91 3.91 5.05
CA ALA A 199 2.10 3.85 5.92
C ALA A 199 3.02 5.08 5.76
N ILE A 200 3.89 5.31 6.74
CA ILE A 200 4.95 6.33 6.69
C ILE A 200 6.30 5.61 6.68
N GLU A 201 7.13 5.90 5.69
CA GLU A 201 8.50 5.39 5.61
C GLU A 201 9.39 6.11 6.64
N ALA A 202 9.73 5.40 7.72
CA ALA A 202 10.60 5.92 8.76
C ALA A 202 12.08 5.73 8.39
N VAL A 203 12.88 6.78 8.59
CA VAL A 203 14.33 6.75 8.34
C VAL A 203 15.10 6.29 9.57
N GLY A 204 14.51 6.45 10.75
CA GLY A 204 15.11 6.02 12.00
C GLY A 204 14.11 5.81 13.12
N TYR A 205 14.63 5.46 14.30
CA TYR A 205 13.87 5.25 15.52
C TYR A 205 14.53 6.04 16.64
N ASN A 206 13.80 6.94 17.28
CA ASN A 206 14.34 7.81 18.32
C ASN A 206 13.70 7.47 19.68
N PRO A 207 14.48 7.14 20.72
CA PRO A 207 13.96 6.91 22.06
C PRO A 207 13.26 8.16 22.62
N ILE A 208 12.14 7.97 23.32
CA ILE A 208 11.40 9.09 23.94
C ILE A 208 12.11 9.64 25.18
N GLU A 209 12.81 8.78 25.93
CA GLU A 209 13.57 9.15 27.13
C GLU A 209 15.05 9.44 26.83
N LYS A 210 15.32 10.14 25.73
CA LYS A 210 16.69 10.52 25.39
C LYS A 210 17.15 11.66 26.29
N GLN A 211 18.37 11.53 26.83
CA GLN A 211 19.00 12.61 27.58
C GLN A 211 19.10 13.88 26.73
N ALA A 212 18.76 15.02 27.34
CA ALA A 212 18.89 16.31 26.69
C ALA A 212 20.36 16.59 26.30
N PRO A 213 20.61 17.36 25.22
CA PRO A 213 21.94 17.81 24.88
C PRO A 213 22.63 18.49 26.06
N GLY A 214 23.92 18.20 26.24
CA GLY A 214 24.76 18.92 27.18
C GLY A 214 24.94 20.37 26.76
N ILE A 215 25.52 21.18 27.66
CA ILE A 215 25.81 22.59 27.39
C ILE A 215 26.97 22.76 26.39
N LEU A 216 27.85 21.75 26.27
CA LEU A 216 29.12 21.79 25.54
C LEU A 216 29.04 21.07 24.19
#